data_AF-A0A6J0B3Q1-F1
#
_entry.id   AF-A0A6J0B3Q1-F1
#
_cell.length_a   1.000
_cell.length_b   1.000
_cell.length_c   1.000
_cell.angle_alpha   90.00
_cell.angle_beta   90.00
_cell.angle_gamma   90.00
#
_symmetry.space_group_name_H-M   'P 1'
#
loop_
_entity.id
_entity.type
_entity.pdbx_description
1 polymer ?
#
loop_
_entity_poly.entity_id
_entity_poly.type
_entity_poly.pdbx_seq_one_letter_code
_entity_poly.pdbx_strand_id
1 'polypeptide(L)'
;MDVRGEFSSEREINRIVDVGESPEFIEEKIISLAQAKPKGISDKDISAEIPDLAPARKAAAINKLLAQGYFDLFKQGGTLLYRLKDPSKAKSVKGADNEEKVVYNIIEEAGNKGIWIRDIRFKSNLMPTQLNKILKSLETKKFIKAVKSVAASKKKVYMLYNLEPDRSVTGGAWYQDQDFEAEFVDILNQQCYRFLEQKKDSTKNCKDGPIGARNIAFASSKEVWKFISDLGISKVKLSVEDLEMILNTLIYDGKVERTLSSDGSNLYRAVEPLLSPPGLIRTPCGVCPVRKNCCDVGEITPKKCHYIKEWLE
;
A
#
# COMPACT_ATOMS: atom_id res chain seq x y z
N MET A 1 74.49 23.10 -60.82
CA MET A 1 74.78 21.77 -61.38
C MET A 1 73.46 21.05 -61.57
N ASP A 2 73.31 20.51 -62.76
CA ASP A 2 72.10 20.11 -63.47
C ASP A 2 71.23 19.00 -62.82
N VAL A 3 69.91 19.22 -62.91
CA VAL A 3 68.90 18.49 -63.70
C VAL A 3 68.91 16.93 -63.76
N ARG A 4 67.71 16.37 -63.49
CA ARG A 4 67.02 15.14 -64.02
C ARG A 4 67.14 13.77 -63.35
N GLY A 5 66.00 13.06 -63.40
CA GLY A 5 65.85 11.58 -63.33
C GLY A 5 64.72 11.16 -62.38
N GLU A 6 63.46 11.05 -62.81
CA GLU A 6 62.79 9.93 -63.50
C GLU A 6 62.09 8.91 -62.56
N PHE A 7 60.87 8.61 -63.00
CA PHE A 7 59.85 7.61 -62.64
C PHE A 7 60.27 6.22 -62.12
N SER A 8 59.42 5.68 -61.22
CA SER A 8 58.80 4.34 -61.23
C SER A 8 58.96 3.45 -59.99
N SER A 9 57.79 3.19 -59.39
CA SER A 9 57.25 1.90 -58.94
C SER A 9 57.79 1.16 -57.71
N GLU A 10 56.81 0.71 -56.92
CA GLU A 10 56.76 -0.55 -56.15
C GLU A 10 57.44 -0.62 -54.77
N ARG A 11 56.62 -0.47 -53.71
CA ARG A 11 56.21 -1.56 -52.79
C ARG A 11 55.58 -0.98 -51.52
N GLU A 12 54.27 -0.80 -51.53
CA GLU A 12 53.46 -0.75 -50.30
C GLU A 12 53.47 -2.14 -49.66
N ILE A 13 54.35 -2.34 -48.69
CA ILE A 13 54.27 -3.44 -47.74
C ILE A 13 53.34 -2.97 -46.62
N ASN A 14 52.06 -3.37 -46.71
CA ASN A 14 51.10 -3.29 -45.62
C ASN A 14 51.69 -4.01 -44.40
N ARG A 15 52.11 -3.24 -43.40
CA ARG A 15 52.38 -3.72 -42.05
C ARG A 15 51.05 -4.12 -41.42
N ILE A 16 50.92 -5.41 -41.16
CA ILE A 16 49.94 -6.04 -40.28
C ILE A 16 49.96 -5.28 -38.94
N VAL A 17 48.85 -4.63 -38.59
CA VAL A 17 48.61 -4.13 -37.23
C VAL A 17 47.65 -5.11 -36.57
N ASP A 18 48.21 -5.84 -35.62
CA ASP A 18 47.54 -6.74 -34.67
C ASP A 18 46.63 -5.90 -33.76
N VAL A 19 45.33 -5.83 -34.07
CA VAL A 19 44.34 -5.13 -33.24
C VAL A 19 43.84 -6.09 -32.17
N GLY A 20 44.55 -6.14 -31.05
CA GLY A 20 44.05 -6.78 -29.84
C GLY A 20 42.82 -6.05 -29.32
N GLU A 21 41.65 -6.68 -29.44
CA GLU A 21 40.39 -6.18 -28.84
C GLU A 21 40.55 -5.98 -27.32
N SER A 22 40.10 -4.82 -26.82
CA SER A 22 40.18 -4.47 -25.40
C SER A 22 39.23 -5.34 -24.55
N PRO A 23 39.56 -5.64 -23.28
CA PRO A 23 38.72 -6.48 -22.42
C PRO A 23 37.31 -5.88 -22.18
N GLU A 24 37.18 -4.56 -22.21
CA GLU A 24 35.91 -3.83 -22.05
C GLU A 24 34.98 -4.04 -23.24
N PHE A 25 35.53 -4.13 -24.46
CA PHE A 25 34.75 -4.40 -25.68
C PHE A 25 34.12 -5.80 -25.67
N ILE A 26 34.85 -6.79 -25.11
CA ILE A 26 34.37 -8.17 -24.96
C ILE A 26 33.22 -8.21 -23.94
N GLU A 27 33.32 -7.46 -22.85
CA GLU A 27 32.28 -7.37 -21.81
C GLU A 27 30.97 -6.79 -22.37
N GLU A 28 31.04 -5.69 -23.14
CA GLU A 28 29.86 -5.08 -23.76
C GLU A 28 29.17 -6.01 -24.76
N LYS A 29 29.95 -6.74 -25.55
CA LYS A 29 29.43 -7.69 -26.55
C LYS A 29 28.75 -8.90 -25.91
N ILE A 30 29.24 -9.36 -24.75
CA ILE A 30 28.57 -10.42 -23.97
C ILE A 30 27.25 -9.91 -23.37
N ILE A 31 27.22 -8.66 -22.90
CA ILE A 31 26.01 -8.03 -22.35
C ILE A 31 24.94 -7.86 -23.44
N SER A 32 25.31 -7.40 -24.64
CA SER A 32 24.36 -7.23 -25.75
C SER A 32 23.78 -8.57 -26.23
N LEU A 33 24.59 -9.62 -26.30
CA LEU A 33 24.12 -10.98 -26.61
C LEU A 33 23.12 -11.51 -25.57
N ALA A 34 23.34 -11.17 -24.30
CA ALA A 34 22.43 -11.55 -23.21
C ALA A 34 21.10 -10.77 -23.22
N GLN A 35 21.10 -9.53 -23.71
CA GLN A 35 19.88 -8.76 -23.94
C GLN A 35 19.03 -9.38 -25.07
N ALA A 36 19.68 -9.89 -26.12
CA ALA A 36 19.00 -10.54 -27.24
C ALA A 36 18.36 -11.90 -26.87
N LYS A 37 18.89 -12.60 -25.85
CA LYS A 37 18.41 -13.93 -25.41
C LYS A 37 17.96 -13.91 -23.93
N PRO A 38 16.70 -13.55 -23.64
CA PRO A 38 16.20 -13.43 -22.25
C PRO A 38 16.14 -14.76 -21.48
N LYS A 39 16.18 -15.91 -22.18
CA LYS A 39 16.23 -17.25 -21.54
C LYS A 39 17.62 -17.61 -21.00
N GLY A 40 18.65 -16.84 -21.33
CA GLY A 40 20.04 -17.07 -20.95
C GLY A 40 20.90 -17.46 -22.16
N ILE A 41 22.20 -17.22 -22.03
CA ILE A 41 23.23 -17.49 -23.04
C ILE A 41 24.07 -18.68 -22.61
N SER A 42 24.37 -19.61 -23.52
CA SER A 42 25.27 -20.74 -23.25
C SER A 42 26.70 -20.44 -23.68
N ASP A 43 27.66 -21.24 -23.22
CA ASP A 43 29.05 -21.14 -23.66
C ASP A 43 29.19 -21.25 -25.20
N LYS A 44 28.35 -22.08 -25.84
CA LYS A 44 28.31 -22.25 -27.29
C LYS A 44 27.80 -21.00 -28.02
N ASP A 45 26.83 -20.30 -27.44
CA ASP A 45 26.30 -19.06 -28.02
C ASP A 45 27.35 -17.93 -28.00
N ILE A 46 28.14 -17.86 -26.93
CA ILE A 46 29.22 -16.87 -26.81
C ILE A 46 30.37 -17.20 -27.77
N SER A 47 30.70 -18.49 -27.95
CA SER A 47 31.73 -18.91 -28.92
C SER A 47 31.32 -18.69 -30.38
N ALA A 48 30.02 -18.65 -30.68
CA ALA A 48 29.52 -18.40 -32.03
C ALA A 48 29.63 -16.92 -32.42
N GLU A 49 29.42 -16.01 -31.47
CA GLU A 49 29.45 -14.56 -31.69
C GLU A 49 30.89 -13.98 -31.66
N ILE A 50 31.78 -14.63 -30.92
CA ILE A 50 33.20 -14.24 -30.79
C ILE A 50 34.09 -15.49 -30.96
N PRO A 51 34.27 -15.98 -32.20
CA PRO A 51 35.05 -17.18 -32.48
C PRO A 51 36.57 -17.01 -32.26
N ASP A 52 37.09 -15.78 -32.33
CA ASP A 52 38.54 -15.48 -32.23
C ASP A 52 39.05 -15.29 -30.79
N LEU A 53 38.20 -15.53 -29.78
CA LEU A 53 38.57 -15.29 -28.39
C LEU A 53 39.15 -16.54 -27.71
N ALA A 54 40.38 -16.42 -27.20
CA ALA A 54 41.01 -17.46 -26.40
C ALA A 54 40.12 -17.86 -25.19
N PRO A 55 39.93 -19.18 -24.91
CA PRO A 55 39.05 -19.65 -23.83
C PRO A 55 39.36 -19.04 -22.45
N ALA A 56 40.62 -18.73 -22.18
CA ALA A 56 41.06 -18.08 -20.95
C ALA A 56 40.54 -16.64 -20.80
N ARG A 57 40.56 -15.84 -21.87
CA ARG A 57 40.04 -14.46 -21.84
C ARG A 57 38.52 -14.42 -21.74
N LYS A 58 37.85 -15.37 -22.39
CA LYS A 58 36.39 -15.57 -22.27
C LYS A 58 35.99 -15.89 -20.83
N ALA A 59 36.66 -16.85 -20.20
CA ALA A 59 36.39 -17.20 -18.80
C ALA A 59 36.67 -16.01 -17.86
N ALA A 60 37.73 -15.22 -18.12
CA ALA A 60 38.03 -14.02 -17.34
C ALA A 60 36.93 -12.95 -17.45
N ALA A 61 36.42 -12.67 -18.65
CA ALA A 61 35.34 -11.72 -18.87
C ALA A 61 34.02 -12.18 -18.19
N ILE A 62 33.67 -13.47 -18.32
CA ILE A 62 32.49 -14.04 -17.67
C ILE A 62 32.62 -13.97 -16.14
N ASN A 63 33.78 -14.36 -15.58
CA ASN A 63 34.01 -14.28 -14.14
C ASN A 63 33.96 -12.85 -13.62
N LYS A 64 34.45 -11.88 -14.40
CA LYS A 64 34.36 -10.45 -14.06
C LYS A 64 32.92 -9.94 -14.08
N LEU A 65 32.14 -10.31 -15.10
CA LEU A 65 30.72 -9.96 -15.21
C LEU A 65 29.84 -10.62 -14.13
N LEU A 66 30.17 -11.86 -13.73
CA LEU A 66 29.57 -12.54 -12.58
C LEU A 66 29.95 -11.85 -11.27
N ALA A 67 31.22 -11.49 -11.07
CA ALA A 67 31.69 -10.78 -9.88
C ALA A 67 31.07 -9.39 -9.75
N GLN A 68 30.81 -8.72 -10.86
CA GLN A 68 30.10 -7.43 -10.91
C GLN A 68 28.58 -7.59 -10.72
N GLY A 69 28.04 -8.81 -10.78
CA GLY A 69 26.63 -9.11 -10.54
C GLY A 69 25.69 -8.80 -11.71
N TYR A 70 26.22 -8.69 -12.94
CA TYR A 70 25.43 -8.49 -14.15
C TYR A 70 24.76 -9.78 -14.64
N PHE A 71 25.28 -10.94 -14.25
CA PHE A 71 24.78 -12.25 -14.68
C PHE A 71 24.48 -13.18 -13.50
N ASP A 72 23.42 -13.99 -13.64
CA ASP A 72 23.13 -15.13 -12.77
C ASP A 72 23.44 -16.45 -13.52
N LEU A 73 24.09 -17.39 -12.82
CA LEU A 73 24.49 -18.70 -13.36
C LEU A 73 23.42 -19.76 -13.06
N PHE A 74 22.93 -20.46 -14.08
CA PHE A 74 21.97 -21.57 -13.95
C PHE A 74 22.43 -22.81 -14.70
N LYS A 75 22.02 -24.00 -14.23
CA LYS A 75 22.25 -25.28 -14.92
C LYS A 75 20.93 -25.82 -15.43
N GLN A 76 20.79 -26.00 -16.74
CA GLN A 76 19.59 -26.54 -17.36
C GLN A 76 19.98 -27.61 -18.39
N GLY A 77 19.47 -28.84 -18.23
CA GLY A 77 19.76 -29.95 -19.16
C GLY A 77 21.24 -30.30 -19.28
N GLY A 78 22.03 -30.16 -18.21
CA GLY A 78 23.46 -30.45 -18.21
C GLY A 78 24.36 -29.33 -18.77
N THR A 79 23.79 -28.23 -19.28
CA THR A 79 24.52 -27.08 -19.82
C THR A 79 24.43 -25.88 -18.87
N LEU A 80 25.52 -25.13 -18.72
CA LEU A 80 25.55 -23.88 -17.96
C LEU A 80 25.00 -22.73 -18.81
N LEU A 81 24.07 -21.96 -18.24
CA LEU A 81 23.42 -20.80 -18.84
C LEU A 81 23.67 -19.56 -17.98
N TYR A 82 24.02 -18.45 -18.63
CA TYR A 82 24.19 -17.15 -17.99
C TYR A 82 23.01 -16.25 -18.34
N ARG A 83 22.30 -15.70 -17.35
CA ARG A 83 21.15 -14.82 -17.58
C ARG A 83 21.46 -13.41 -17.10
N LEU A 84 21.18 -12.40 -17.93
CA LEU A 84 21.36 -11.01 -17.56
C LEU A 84 20.41 -10.61 -16.43
N LYS A 85 20.94 -9.92 -15.43
CA LYS A 85 20.17 -9.37 -14.31
C LYS A 85 19.80 -7.92 -14.59
N ASP A 86 18.56 -7.54 -14.29
CA ASP A 86 18.13 -6.14 -14.42
C ASP A 86 19.01 -5.22 -13.57
N PRO A 87 19.61 -4.15 -14.15
CA PRO A 87 20.45 -3.21 -13.40
C PRO A 87 19.70 -2.49 -12.27
N SER A 88 18.36 -2.39 -12.36
CA SER A 88 17.48 -1.91 -11.29
C SER A 88 17.47 -2.83 -10.06
N LYS A 89 17.69 -4.13 -10.23
CA LYS A 89 17.82 -5.13 -9.14
C LYS A 89 19.26 -5.28 -8.65
N ALA A 90 20.25 -4.92 -9.46
CA ALA A 90 21.67 -4.98 -9.09
C ALA A 90 22.12 -3.85 -8.14
N LYS A 91 21.44 -2.70 -8.14
CA LYS A 91 21.67 -1.63 -7.15
C LYS A 91 21.15 -1.96 -5.76
N SER A 92 20.26 -2.95 -5.61
CA SER A 92 19.53 -3.13 -4.36
C SER A 92 20.36 -3.65 -3.20
N VAL A 93 21.53 -4.29 -3.41
CA VAL A 93 22.28 -4.86 -2.27
C VAL A 93 23.79 -5.00 -2.55
N LYS A 94 24.50 -3.88 -2.77
CA LYS A 94 25.97 -3.88 -2.72
C LYS A 94 26.41 -3.88 -1.25
N GLY A 95 26.85 -5.04 -0.75
CA GLY A 95 27.49 -5.19 0.56
C GLY A 95 26.65 -5.81 1.68
N ALA A 96 25.52 -6.45 1.39
CA ALA A 96 24.80 -7.19 2.43
C ALA A 96 25.17 -8.68 2.42
N ASP A 97 25.26 -9.23 3.64
CA ASP A 97 25.39 -10.67 3.89
C ASP A 97 24.34 -11.46 3.10
N ASN A 98 24.70 -12.68 2.70
CA ASN A 98 23.80 -13.56 1.95
C ASN A 98 22.45 -13.76 2.69
N GLU A 99 22.47 -13.69 4.02
CA GLU A 99 21.31 -13.75 4.90
C GLU A 99 20.42 -12.48 4.81
N GLU A 100 20.99 -11.28 4.71
CA GLU A 100 20.23 -10.03 4.54
C GLU A 100 19.44 -10.06 3.21
N LYS A 101 20.04 -10.59 2.14
CA LYS A 101 19.39 -10.75 0.83
C LYS A 101 18.20 -11.71 0.88
N VAL A 102 18.35 -12.84 1.58
CA VAL A 102 17.26 -13.82 1.75
C VAL A 102 16.09 -13.19 2.49
N VAL A 103 16.34 -12.48 3.59
CA VAL A 103 15.29 -11.80 4.37
C VAL A 103 14.59 -10.72 3.54
N TYR A 104 15.35 -9.93 2.77
CA TYR A 104 14.78 -8.91 1.90
C TYR A 104 13.84 -9.50 0.84
N ASN A 105 14.26 -10.57 0.15
CA ASN A 105 13.43 -11.23 -0.88
C ASN A 105 12.13 -11.80 -0.29
N ILE A 106 12.19 -12.40 0.91
CA ILE A 106 10.99 -12.91 1.61
C ILE A 106 9.98 -11.78 1.92
N ILE A 107 10.48 -10.58 2.26
CA ILE A 107 9.64 -9.41 2.54
C ILE A 107 9.10 -8.82 1.23
N GLU A 108 9.88 -8.79 0.17
CA GLU A 108 9.47 -8.34 -1.17
C GLU A 108 8.34 -9.22 -1.73
N GLU A 109 8.43 -10.54 -1.57
CA GLU A 109 7.37 -11.49 -1.96
C GLU A 109 6.04 -11.27 -1.22
N ALA A 110 6.07 -10.70 -0.01
CA ALA A 110 4.87 -10.48 0.80
C ALA A 110 4.06 -9.24 0.39
N GLY A 111 4.67 -8.33 -0.39
CA GLY A 111 3.99 -7.14 -0.92
C GLY A 111 3.37 -6.24 0.16
N ASN A 112 2.13 -5.79 -0.08
CA ASN A 112 1.41 -4.77 0.69
C ASN A 112 0.78 -5.24 2.00
N LYS A 113 0.51 -6.55 2.12
CA LYS A 113 0.05 -7.14 3.39
C LYS A 113 1.20 -7.27 4.39
N GLY A 114 2.44 -7.26 3.90
CA GLY A 114 3.63 -7.51 4.69
C GLY A 114 3.69 -8.94 5.22
N ILE A 115 4.76 -9.25 5.94
CA ILE A 115 5.01 -10.57 6.51
C ILE A 115 5.31 -10.48 8.01
N TRP A 116 4.74 -11.41 8.78
CA TRP A 116 4.96 -11.47 10.22
C TRP A 116 6.36 -12.00 10.55
N ILE A 117 6.99 -11.46 11.59
CA ILE A 117 8.34 -11.88 12.03
C ILE A 117 8.48 -13.40 12.25
N ARG A 118 7.40 -14.07 12.69
CA ARG A 118 7.41 -15.53 12.86
C ARG A 118 7.50 -16.26 11.54
N ASP A 119 6.81 -15.77 10.52
CA ASP A 119 6.78 -16.37 9.19
C ASP A 119 8.10 -16.09 8.46
N ILE A 120 8.68 -14.90 8.65
CA ILE A 120 10.04 -14.59 8.18
C ILE A 120 11.03 -15.59 8.79
N ARG A 121 10.96 -15.83 10.10
CA ARG A 121 11.83 -16.80 10.78
C ARG A 121 11.68 -18.21 10.21
N PHE A 122 10.46 -18.66 9.98
CA PHE A 122 10.20 -19.99 9.44
C PHE A 122 10.72 -20.14 8.01
N LYS A 123 10.55 -19.11 7.16
CA LYS A 123 11.02 -19.12 5.77
C LYS A 123 12.53 -18.91 5.63
N SER A 124 13.15 -18.09 6.47
CA SER A 124 14.59 -17.80 6.40
C SER A 124 15.44 -18.84 7.11
N ASN A 125 14.85 -19.63 8.02
CA ASN A 125 15.54 -20.62 8.85
C ASN A 125 16.71 -20.01 9.69
N LEU A 126 16.62 -18.72 10.05
CA LEU A 126 17.63 -18.00 10.83
C LEU A 126 17.34 -18.04 12.34
N MET A 127 18.39 -17.96 13.15
CA MET A 127 18.21 -17.79 14.60
C MET A 127 17.55 -16.43 14.93
N PRO A 128 16.70 -16.34 15.97
CA PRO A 128 15.98 -15.11 16.31
C PRO A 128 16.88 -13.90 16.56
N THR A 129 18.07 -14.10 17.13
CA THR A 129 19.02 -13.02 17.44
C THR A 129 19.60 -12.41 16.17
N GLN A 130 20.02 -13.25 15.21
CA GLN A 130 20.51 -12.84 13.90
C GLN A 130 19.41 -12.15 13.09
N LEU A 131 18.21 -12.73 13.03
CA LEU A 131 17.08 -12.15 12.31
C LEU A 131 16.74 -10.75 12.83
N ASN A 132 16.72 -10.55 14.15
CA ASN A 132 16.46 -9.22 14.73
C ASN A 132 17.56 -8.20 14.39
N LYS A 133 18.83 -8.63 14.29
CA LYS A 133 19.94 -7.75 13.89
C LYS A 133 19.81 -7.34 12.42
N ILE A 134 19.49 -8.28 11.53
CA ILE A 134 19.26 -8.05 10.11
C ILE A 134 18.05 -7.13 9.89
N LEU A 135 16.92 -7.40 10.54
CA LEU A 135 15.73 -6.56 10.43
C LEU A 135 16.01 -5.12 10.89
N LYS A 136 16.76 -4.93 11.99
CA LYS A 136 17.18 -3.59 12.44
C LYS A 136 18.13 -2.92 11.43
N SER A 137 19.07 -3.66 10.84
CA SER A 137 19.98 -3.17 9.79
C SER A 137 19.20 -2.67 8.57
N LEU A 138 18.26 -3.48 8.07
CA LEU A 138 17.40 -3.15 6.93
C LEU A 138 16.42 -1.99 7.22
N GLU A 139 15.91 -1.90 8.44
CA GLU A 139 15.04 -0.81 8.91
C GLU A 139 15.83 0.52 9.01
N THR A 140 17.05 0.47 9.56
CA THR A 140 17.95 1.65 9.64
C THR A 140 18.34 2.17 8.26
N LYS A 141 18.59 1.26 7.30
CA LYS A 141 18.88 1.59 5.91
C LYS A 141 17.64 2.06 5.12
N LYS A 142 16.45 2.07 5.72
CA LYS A 142 15.16 2.40 5.08
C LYS A 142 14.83 1.52 3.87
N PHE A 143 15.24 0.26 3.87
CA PHE A 143 14.79 -0.72 2.87
C PHE A 143 13.44 -1.34 3.24
N ILE A 144 13.24 -1.55 4.54
CA ILE A 144 11.99 -2.08 5.10
C ILE A 144 11.44 -1.13 6.15
N LYS A 145 10.14 -1.24 6.41
CA LYS A 145 9.48 -0.59 7.54
C LYS A 145 8.67 -1.61 8.31
N ALA A 146 8.55 -1.37 9.61
CA ALA A 146 7.68 -2.14 10.46
C ALA A 146 6.31 -1.46 10.60
N VAL A 147 5.25 -2.24 10.41
CA VAL A 147 3.87 -1.81 10.64
C VAL A 147 3.25 -2.79 11.65
N LYS A 148 2.54 -2.28 12.64
CA LYS A 148 1.75 -3.14 13.54
C LYS A 148 0.36 -3.29 12.94
N SER A 149 -0.18 -4.49 12.98
CA SER A 149 -1.51 -4.77 12.43
C SER A 149 -2.59 -4.24 13.38
N VAL A 150 -3.60 -3.54 12.83
CA VAL A 150 -4.77 -3.08 13.60
C VAL A 150 -5.65 -4.25 14.06
N ALA A 151 -5.88 -5.24 13.19
CA ALA A 151 -6.66 -6.44 13.53
C ALA A 151 -6.00 -7.31 14.63
N ALA A 152 -4.68 -7.22 14.78
CA ALA A 152 -3.94 -7.93 15.80
C ALA A 152 -2.79 -7.07 16.33
N SER A 153 -3.09 -6.21 17.29
CA SER A 153 -2.17 -5.20 17.87
C SER A 153 -0.80 -5.76 18.31
N LYS A 154 -0.72 -7.05 18.68
CA LYS A 154 0.53 -7.73 19.06
C LYS A 154 1.36 -8.26 17.88
N LYS A 155 0.82 -8.26 16.65
CA LYS A 155 1.50 -8.77 15.45
C LYS A 155 2.20 -7.62 14.71
N LYS A 156 3.53 -7.67 14.72
CA LYS A 156 4.41 -6.76 13.95
C LYS A 156 4.69 -7.36 12.57
N VAL A 157 4.22 -6.72 11.51
CA VAL A 157 4.49 -7.11 10.12
C VAL A 157 5.57 -6.20 9.52
N TYR A 158 6.36 -6.75 8.61
CA TYR A 158 7.40 -6.04 7.88
C TYR A 158 7.03 -5.96 6.40
N MET A 159 7.32 -4.83 5.78
CA MET A 159 7.09 -4.58 4.35
C MET A 159 8.17 -3.65 3.81
N LEU A 160 8.25 -3.52 2.48
CA LEU A 160 9.17 -2.59 1.84
C LEU A 160 8.85 -1.14 2.23
N TYR A 161 9.88 -0.31 2.37
CA TYR A 161 9.73 1.07 2.83
C TYR A 161 8.83 1.91 1.90
N ASN A 162 9.05 1.78 0.59
CA ASN A 162 8.34 2.53 -0.45
C ASN A 162 6.89 2.07 -0.68
N LEU A 163 6.47 0.98 -0.04
CA LEU A 163 5.22 0.32 -0.36
C LEU A 163 4.14 0.69 0.67
N GLU A 164 2.99 1.16 0.21
CA GLU A 164 1.90 1.53 1.10
C GLU A 164 1.23 0.27 1.68
N PRO A 165 1.00 0.22 3.00
CA PRO A 165 0.36 -0.92 3.63
C PRO A 165 -1.09 -1.06 3.15
N ASP A 166 -1.52 -2.30 3.01
CA ASP A 166 -2.90 -2.63 2.64
C ASP A 166 -3.90 -2.14 3.73
N ARG A 167 -5.11 -1.72 3.32
CA ARG A 167 -6.17 -1.26 4.25
C ARG A 167 -6.50 -2.31 5.31
N SER A 168 -6.38 -3.60 5.00
CA SER A 168 -6.57 -4.69 5.95
C SER A 168 -5.56 -4.71 7.10
N VAL A 169 -4.38 -4.11 6.90
CA VAL A 169 -3.32 -4.04 7.91
C VAL A 169 -3.45 -2.74 8.72
N THR A 170 -3.74 -1.62 8.06
CA THR A 170 -3.87 -0.30 8.70
C THR A 170 -5.25 0.01 9.27
N GLY A 171 -6.28 -0.78 8.96
CA GLY A 171 -7.66 -0.49 9.38
C GLY A 171 -8.35 0.59 8.54
N GLY A 172 -7.70 1.10 7.48
CA GLY A 172 -8.27 2.12 6.60
C GLY A 172 -8.10 3.55 7.13
N ALA A 173 -9.05 4.43 6.82
CA ALA A 173 -8.95 5.86 7.13
C ALA A 173 -9.34 6.24 8.57
N TRP A 174 -9.78 5.27 9.38
CA TRP A 174 -10.31 5.48 10.74
C TRP A 174 -9.27 5.28 11.85
N TYR A 175 -8.05 4.89 11.48
CA TYR A 175 -6.99 4.57 12.42
C TYR A 175 -5.75 5.41 12.11
N GLN A 176 -5.20 6.01 13.16
CA GLN A 176 -3.88 6.62 13.13
C GLN A 176 -3.02 5.98 14.21
N ASP A 177 -1.83 5.51 13.84
CA ASP A 177 -0.89 4.86 14.76
C ASP A 177 -1.45 3.64 15.55
N GLN A 178 -2.49 2.97 15.02
CA GLN A 178 -3.28 1.88 15.62
C GLN A 178 -4.37 2.29 16.59
N ASP A 179 -4.53 3.57 16.89
CA ASP A 179 -5.65 4.05 17.68
C ASP A 179 -6.82 4.40 16.76
N PHE A 180 -8.02 4.00 17.16
CA PHE A 180 -9.25 4.33 16.46
C PHE A 180 -9.61 5.79 16.77
N GLU A 181 -9.74 6.60 15.72
CA GLU A 181 -10.07 8.02 15.87
C GLU A 181 -11.58 8.22 16.00
N ALA A 182 -12.13 7.90 17.17
CA ALA A 182 -13.56 8.05 17.45
C ALA A 182 -14.05 9.50 17.27
N GLU A 183 -13.28 10.48 17.77
CA GLU A 183 -13.62 11.90 17.65
C GLU A 183 -13.70 12.35 16.19
N PHE A 184 -12.79 11.86 15.35
CA PHE A 184 -12.79 12.17 13.92
C PHE A 184 -14.01 11.58 13.22
N VAL A 185 -14.37 10.33 13.52
CA VAL A 185 -15.58 9.67 13.01
C VAL A 185 -16.83 10.43 13.43
N ASP A 186 -16.92 10.88 14.68
CA ASP A 186 -18.04 11.64 15.20
C ASP A 186 -18.17 13.01 14.51
N ILE A 187 -17.06 13.71 14.29
CA ILE A 187 -17.05 14.97 13.54
C ILE A 187 -17.58 14.74 12.12
N LEU A 188 -17.08 13.71 11.42
CA LEU A 188 -17.55 13.38 10.07
C LEU A 188 -19.03 13.00 10.04
N ASN A 189 -19.50 12.22 11.00
CA ASN A 189 -20.90 11.86 11.14
C ASN A 189 -21.78 13.12 11.27
N GLN A 190 -21.40 14.04 12.16
CA GLN A 190 -22.09 15.32 12.34
C GLN A 190 -22.07 16.19 11.07
N GLN A 191 -20.94 16.28 10.37
CA GLN A 191 -20.85 17.09 9.15
C GLN A 191 -21.66 16.48 7.99
N CYS A 192 -21.64 15.15 7.84
CA CYS A 192 -22.46 14.45 6.84
C CYS A 192 -23.95 14.69 7.10
N TYR A 193 -24.38 14.56 8.36
CA TYR A 193 -25.76 14.83 8.75
C TYR A 193 -26.16 16.28 8.50
N ARG A 194 -25.32 17.25 8.92
CA ARG A 194 -25.57 18.69 8.70
C ARG A 194 -25.77 19.03 7.23
N PHE A 195 -24.98 18.44 6.34
CA PHE A 195 -25.13 18.65 4.90
C PHE A 195 -26.48 18.13 4.37
N LEU A 196 -26.89 16.94 4.79
CA LEU A 196 -28.18 16.37 4.39
C LEU A 196 -29.36 17.14 4.98
N GLU A 197 -29.22 17.63 6.21
CA GLU A 197 -30.21 18.50 6.86
C GLU A 197 -30.34 19.84 6.15
N GLN A 198 -29.22 20.45 5.74
CA GLN A 198 -29.24 21.69 4.94
C GLN A 198 -29.94 21.50 3.59
N LYS A 199 -29.73 20.36 2.92
CA LYS A 199 -30.46 20.04 1.67
C LYS A 199 -31.95 19.87 1.92
N LYS A 200 -32.32 19.19 3.02
CA LYS A 200 -33.72 19.06 3.44
C LYS A 200 -34.34 20.42 3.74
N ASP A 201 -33.69 21.30 4.47
CA ASP A 201 -34.21 22.63 4.77
C ASP A 201 -34.37 23.50 3.52
N SER A 202 -33.47 23.34 2.55
CA SER A 202 -33.57 24.03 1.26
C SER A 202 -34.85 23.68 0.48
N THR A 203 -35.47 22.53 0.77
CA THR A 203 -36.75 22.14 0.15
C THR A 203 -37.92 23.01 0.56
N LYS A 204 -37.87 23.65 1.74
CA LYS A 204 -38.91 24.57 2.22
C LYS A 204 -39.12 25.76 1.28
N ASN A 205 -38.08 26.12 0.54
CA ASN A 205 -38.09 27.23 -0.42
C ASN A 205 -38.35 26.78 -1.87
N CYS A 206 -38.60 25.48 -2.11
CA CYS A 206 -38.81 24.94 -3.45
C CYS A 206 -40.20 25.30 -4.01
N LYS A 207 -40.23 25.83 -5.23
CA LYS A 207 -41.47 26.19 -5.95
C LYS A 207 -41.98 25.10 -6.92
N ASP A 208 -41.18 24.08 -7.18
CA ASP A 208 -41.45 23.01 -8.17
C ASP A 208 -42.35 21.86 -7.62
N GLY A 209 -43.10 22.14 -6.56
CA GLY A 209 -44.03 21.20 -5.94
C GLY A 209 -43.38 20.04 -5.16
N PRO A 210 -44.18 19.09 -4.64
CA PRO A 210 -43.70 18.05 -3.71
C PRO A 210 -42.68 17.08 -4.31
N ILE A 211 -42.78 16.78 -5.61
CA ILE A 211 -41.84 15.87 -6.29
C ILE A 211 -40.48 16.56 -6.49
N GLY A 212 -40.48 17.84 -6.88
CA GLY A 212 -39.25 18.65 -6.99
C GLY A 212 -38.56 18.80 -5.63
N ALA A 213 -39.33 19.15 -4.59
CA ALA A 213 -38.84 19.23 -3.22
C ALA A 213 -38.23 17.91 -2.75
N ARG A 214 -38.88 16.77 -3.02
CA ARG A 214 -38.33 15.45 -2.69
C ARG A 214 -36.98 15.20 -3.36
N ASN A 215 -36.86 15.49 -4.66
CA ASN A 215 -35.63 15.23 -5.40
C ASN A 215 -34.47 16.11 -4.90
N ILE A 216 -34.73 17.36 -4.51
CA ILE A 216 -33.73 18.28 -3.93
C ILE A 216 -33.24 17.81 -2.56
N ALA A 217 -34.10 17.17 -1.76
CA ALA A 217 -33.74 16.63 -0.45
C ALA A 217 -32.66 15.54 -0.51
N PHE A 218 -32.58 14.83 -1.64
CA PHE A 218 -31.63 13.74 -1.82
C PHE A 218 -30.24 14.25 -2.21
N ALA A 219 -29.23 13.53 -1.74
CA ALA A 219 -27.84 13.70 -2.16
C ALA A 219 -27.22 12.34 -2.51
N SER A 220 -26.35 12.32 -3.52
CA SER A 220 -25.56 11.12 -3.81
C SER A 220 -24.37 11.00 -2.85
N SER A 221 -23.85 9.78 -2.65
CA SER A 221 -22.62 9.58 -1.86
C SER A 221 -21.44 10.40 -2.38
N LYS A 222 -21.35 10.61 -3.70
CA LYS A 222 -20.33 11.46 -4.34
C LYS A 222 -20.46 12.94 -3.99
N GLU A 223 -21.69 13.45 -3.91
CA GLU A 223 -21.93 14.85 -3.50
C GLU A 223 -21.53 15.07 -2.04
N VAL A 224 -21.91 14.16 -1.15
CA VAL A 224 -21.52 14.21 0.27
C VAL A 224 -20.00 14.14 0.38
N TRP A 225 -19.35 13.21 -0.32
CA TRP A 225 -17.89 13.09 -0.35
C TRP A 225 -17.20 14.36 -0.84
N LYS A 226 -17.72 14.99 -1.91
CA LYS A 226 -17.19 16.24 -2.43
C LYS A 226 -17.29 17.36 -1.39
N PHE A 227 -18.46 17.52 -0.76
CA PHE A 227 -18.67 18.51 0.29
C PHE A 227 -17.68 18.33 1.46
N ILE A 228 -17.51 17.09 1.95
CA ILE A 228 -16.57 16.80 3.04
C ILE A 228 -15.12 17.05 2.62
N SER A 229 -14.76 16.72 1.39
CA SER A 229 -13.42 16.97 0.84
C SER A 229 -13.13 18.47 0.73
N ASP A 230 -14.11 19.26 0.28
CA ASP A 230 -14.00 20.72 0.13
C ASP A 230 -13.89 21.44 1.48
N LEU A 231 -14.45 20.87 2.56
CA LEU A 231 -14.29 21.40 3.92
C LEU A 231 -12.86 21.24 4.46
N GLY A 232 -12.04 20.35 3.89
CA GLY A 232 -10.64 20.19 4.28
C GLY A 232 -10.43 19.71 5.72
N ILE A 233 -11.39 19.00 6.30
CA ILE A 233 -11.37 18.55 7.71
C ILE A 233 -10.27 17.52 7.95
N SER A 234 -10.02 16.66 6.95
CA SER A 234 -9.08 15.55 7.06
C SER A 234 -7.80 15.80 6.28
N LYS A 235 -6.66 15.44 6.89
CA LYS A 235 -5.38 15.28 6.17
C LYS A 235 -5.31 13.95 5.43
N VAL A 236 -6.13 12.97 5.84
CA VAL A 236 -6.20 11.63 5.26
C VAL A 236 -7.13 11.65 4.04
N LYS A 237 -6.72 11.01 2.96
CA LYS A 237 -7.55 10.84 1.76
C LYS A 237 -8.70 9.88 2.06
N LEU A 238 -9.92 10.41 2.13
CA LEU A 238 -11.14 9.62 2.29
C LEU A 238 -11.63 9.13 0.92
N SER A 239 -12.07 7.88 0.82
CA SER A 239 -12.73 7.35 -0.38
C SER A 239 -14.25 7.47 -0.27
N VAL A 240 -14.98 7.26 -1.39
CA VAL A 240 -16.45 7.33 -1.36
C VAL A 240 -17.02 6.21 -0.49
N GLU A 241 -16.39 5.04 -0.49
CA GLU A 241 -16.78 3.89 0.34
C GLU A 241 -16.63 4.20 1.84
N ASP A 242 -15.62 4.99 2.22
CA ASP A 242 -15.47 5.44 3.61
C ASP A 242 -16.65 6.31 4.03
N LEU A 243 -17.09 7.22 3.17
CA LEU A 243 -18.24 8.07 3.44
C LEU A 243 -19.55 7.29 3.46
N GLU A 244 -19.68 6.27 2.61
CA GLU A 244 -20.85 5.37 2.68
C GLU A 244 -20.91 4.60 4.00
N MET A 245 -19.77 4.22 4.60
CA MET A 245 -19.76 3.64 5.94
C MET A 245 -20.31 4.61 6.99
N ILE A 246 -19.93 5.89 6.95
CA ILE A 246 -20.46 6.93 7.85
C ILE A 246 -21.94 7.21 7.59
N LEU A 247 -22.37 7.23 6.33
CA LEU A 247 -23.78 7.40 5.99
C LEU A 247 -24.62 6.21 6.50
N ASN A 248 -24.07 4.99 6.49
CA ASN A 248 -24.74 3.84 7.08
C ASN A 248 -24.91 3.98 8.61
N THR A 249 -23.95 4.58 9.33
CA THR A 249 -24.15 4.85 10.78
C THR A 249 -25.31 5.80 11.01
N LEU A 250 -25.47 6.83 10.17
CA LEU A 250 -26.60 7.75 10.24
C LEU A 250 -27.96 7.09 9.93
N ILE A 251 -27.95 6.05 9.09
CA ILE A 251 -29.15 5.23 8.84
C ILE A 251 -29.49 4.42 10.08
N TYR A 252 -28.49 3.81 10.74
CA TYR A 252 -28.70 3.06 11.97
C TYR A 252 -29.15 3.94 13.14
N ASP A 253 -28.72 5.20 13.17
CA ASP A 253 -29.22 6.21 14.11
C ASP A 253 -30.67 6.64 13.82
N GLY A 254 -31.25 6.23 12.69
CA GLY A 254 -32.60 6.61 12.26
C GLY A 254 -32.72 8.06 11.79
N LYS A 255 -31.59 8.71 11.47
CA LYS A 255 -31.54 10.13 11.04
C LYS A 255 -31.55 10.30 9.53
N VAL A 256 -31.16 9.27 8.78
CA VAL A 256 -31.01 9.31 7.33
C VAL A 256 -31.69 8.09 6.71
N GLU A 257 -32.29 8.28 5.53
CA GLU A 257 -32.80 7.19 4.70
C GLU A 257 -31.96 7.06 3.43
N ARG A 258 -31.83 5.83 2.93
CA ARG A 258 -31.19 5.51 1.65
C ARG A 258 -32.20 5.01 0.64
N THR A 259 -32.08 5.46 -0.60
CA THR A 259 -32.85 4.95 -1.74
C THR A 259 -31.90 4.67 -2.91
N LEU A 260 -32.22 3.67 -3.72
CA LEU A 260 -31.49 3.40 -4.96
C LEU A 260 -32.04 4.26 -6.08
N SER A 261 -31.14 4.94 -6.77
CA SER A 261 -31.45 5.63 -8.03
C SER A 261 -31.56 4.63 -9.19
N SER A 262 -32.13 5.06 -10.30
CA SER A 262 -32.31 4.24 -11.51
C SER A 262 -31.00 3.76 -12.13
N ASP A 263 -29.90 4.48 -11.88
CA ASP A 263 -28.54 4.15 -12.29
C ASP A 263 -27.83 3.19 -11.31
N GLY A 264 -28.52 2.73 -10.25
CA GLY A 264 -27.95 1.88 -9.20
C GLY A 264 -27.11 2.63 -8.18
N SER A 265 -27.05 3.97 -8.23
CA SER A 265 -26.34 4.76 -7.24
C SER A 265 -27.16 4.95 -5.95
N ASN A 266 -26.46 5.08 -4.82
CA ASN A 266 -27.09 5.34 -3.52
C ASN A 266 -27.39 6.83 -3.35
N LEU A 267 -28.66 7.13 -3.06
CA LEU A 267 -29.13 8.46 -2.66
C LEU A 267 -29.51 8.47 -1.19
N TYR A 268 -29.18 9.55 -0.50
CA TYR A 268 -29.38 9.73 0.93
C TYR A 268 -30.16 11.01 1.20
N ARG A 269 -31.06 11.00 2.18
CA ARG A 269 -31.75 12.20 2.67
C ARG A 269 -31.89 12.17 4.18
N ALA A 270 -31.83 13.35 4.82
CA ALA A 270 -32.15 13.47 6.24
C ALA A 270 -33.66 13.26 6.47
N VAL A 271 -34.01 12.57 7.55
CA VAL A 271 -35.38 12.32 7.97
C VAL A 271 -35.59 12.70 9.43
N GLU A 272 -36.83 13.04 9.75
CA GLU A 272 -37.24 13.25 11.13
C GLU A 272 -37.77 11.95 11.72
N PRO A 273 -37.55 11.70 13.02
CA PRO A 273 -38.20 10.60 13.71
C PRO A 273 -39.72 10.67 13.56
N LEU A 274 -40.34 9.55 13.22
CA LEU A 274 -41.80 9.48 13.02
C LEU A 274 -42.59 9.80 14.29
N LEU A 275 -42.01 9.47 15.46
CA LEU A 275 -42.64 9.61 16.75
C LEU A 275 -41.68 10.32 17.71
N SER A 276 -42.25 11.17 18.56
CA SER A 276 -41.51 11.74 19.67
C SER A 276 -41.13 10.66 20.70
N PRO A 277 -40.05 10.87 21.47
CA PRO A 277 -39.66 10.00 22.58
C PRO A 277 -40.85 9.70 23.52
N PRO A 278 -41.17 8.43 23.79
CA PRO A 278 -42.29 8.05 24.67
C PRO A 278 -42.17 8.65 26.07
N GLY A 279 -43.31 8.89 26.73
CA GLY A 279 -43.33 9.45 28.09
C GLY A 279 -42.55 8.61 29.12
N LEU A 280 -42.47 7.29 28.92
CA LEU A 280 -41.74 6.40 29.83
C LEU A 280 -40.27 6.80 29.97
N ILE A 281 -39.57 7.06 28.87
CA ILE A 281 -38.14 7.43 28.89
C ILE A 281 -37.91 8.88 29.30
N ARG A 282 -38.97 9.69 29.39
CA ARG A 282 -38.91 11.06 29.95
C ARG A 282 -38.99 11.08 31.47
N THR A 283 -39.24 9.93 32.10
CA THR A 283 -39.30 9.80 33.56
C THR A 283 -38.06 9.05 34.07
N PRO A 284 -37.56 9.37 35.28
CA PRO A 284 -36.41 8.67 35.86
C PRO A 284 -36.69 7.16 36.01
N CYS A 285 -37.95 6.77 36.23
CA CYS A 285 -38.37 5.37 36.33
C CYS A 285 -38.18 4.58 35.02
N GLY A 286 -38.25 5.23 33.86
CA GLY A 286 -38.10 4.56 32.56
C GLY A 286 -36.67 4.09 32.28
N VAL A 287 -35.68 4.76 32.85
CA VAL A 287 -34.25 4.51 32.66
C VAL A 287 -33.53 4.07 33.94
N CYS A 288 -34.27 3.88 35.03
CA CYS A 288 -33.71 3.55 36.34
C CYS A 288 -32.99 2.20 36.32
N PRO A 289 -31.68 2.15 36.65
CA PRO A 289 -30.89 0.92 36.60
C PRO A 289 -31.31 -0.09 37.69
N VAL A 290 -31.89 0.41 38.79
CA VAL A 290 -32.33 -0.40 39.93
C VAL A 290 -33.85 -0.54 40.01
N ARG A 291 -34.57 -0.30 38.88
CA ARG A 291 -36.04 -0.34 38.83
C ARG A 291 -36.64 -1.63 39.40
N LYS A 292 -36.00 -2.77 39.14
CA LYS A 292 -36.47 -4.10 39.59
C LYS A 292 -36.46 -4.26 41.11
N ASN A 293 -35.64 -3.47 41.81
CA ASN A 293 -35.49 -3.53 43.26
C ASN A 293 -36.33 -2.45 43.97
N CYS A 294 -37.01 -1.58 43.20
CA CYS A 294 -37.80 -0.50 43.75
C CYS A 294 -39.20 -1.00 44.12
N CYS A 295 -39.58 -0.91 45.38
CA CYS A 295 -40.92 -1.23 45.85
C CYS A 295 -41.33 -0.34 47.05
N ASP A 296 -42.51 -0.57 47.62
CA ASP A 296 -43.00 0.25 48.73
C ASP A 296 -42.29 -0.05 50.07
N VAL A 297 -41.48 -1.11 50.12
CA VAL A 297 -40.76 -1.59 51.30
C VAL A 297 -39.27 -1.77 51.01
N GLY A 298 -38.43 -1.77 52.06
CA GLY A 298 -36.98 -1.96 51.93
C GLY A 298 -36.18 -0.65 51.72
N GLU A 299 -34.96 -0.79 51.20
CA GLU A 299 -34.01 0.32 51.08
C GLU A 299 -34.25 1.18 49.84
N ILE A 300 -34.60 0.56 48.71
CA ILE A 300 -34.87 1.23 47.44
C ILE A 300 -36.38 1.42 47.31
N THR A 301 -36.84 2.64 47.58
CA THR A 301 -38.26 2.99 47.54
C THR A 301 -38.48 4.27 46.75
N PRO A 302 -39.67 4.48 46.13
CA PRO A 302 -39.99 5.72 45.44
C PRO A 302 -39.89 6.95 46.37
N LYS A 303 -40.25 6.79 47.65
CA LYS A 303 -40.24 7.87 48.66
C LYS A 303 -38.84 8.37 49.00
N LYS A 304 -37.83 7.49 48.94
CA LYS A 304 -36.42 7.81 49.21
C LYS A 304 -35.59 7.90 47.92
N CYS A 305 -36.24 7.93 46.76
CA CYS A 305 -35.56 7.81 45.47
C CYS A 305 -34.76 9.07 45.15
N HIS A 306 -33.44 8.93 45.12
CA HIS A 306 -32.53 10.01 44.73
C HIS A 306 -32.77 10.47 43.29
N TYR A 307 -32.98 9.53 42.34
CA TYR A 307 -33.22 9.86 40.93
C TYR A 307 -34.48 10.69 40.70
N ILE A 308 -35.55 10.47 41.48
CA ILE A 308 -36.76 11.29 41.39
C ILE A 308 -36.51 12.66 42.02
N LYS A 309 -35.81 12.70 43.15
CA LYS A 309 -35.49 13.96 43.83
C LYS A 309 -34.65 14.88 42.93
N GLU A 310 -33.56 14.38 42.36
CA GLU A 310 -32.71 15.14 41.43
C GLU A 310 -33.46 15.58 40.16
N TRP A 311 -34.38 14.75 39.66
CA TRP A 311 -35.14 15.08 38.45
C TRP A 311 -36.21 16.17 38.67
N LEU A 312 -36.68 16.35 39.92
CA LEU A 312 -37.65 17.37 40.28
C LEU A 312 -37.03 18.72 40.70
N GLU A 313 -35.73 18.73 41.01
CA GLU A 313 -34.94 19.94 41.29
C GLU A 313 -34.57 20.66 39.98
#